data_AF-A0A6A3EES1-F1
#
_entry.id   AF-A0A6A3EES1-F1
#
_cell.length_a   1.000
_cell.length_b   1.000
_cell.length_c   1.000
_cell.angle_alpha   90.00
_cell.angle_beta   90.00
_cell.angle_gamma   90.00
#
_symmetry.space_group_name_H-M   'P 1'
#
loop_
_entity.id
_entity.type
_entity.pdbx_description
1 polymer ?
#
loop_
_entity_poly.entity_id
_entity_poly.type
_entity_poly.pdbx_seq_one_letter_code
_entity_poly.pdbx_strand_id
1 'polypeptide(L)' 'MPELLQVPTAGYIVDRARRRVRNRSGRFELQHEVQYGVRPGGPSSRRWMSATEFEELLDAHKIEGDLGTADGV' A
#
# COMPACT_ATOMS: atom_id res chain seq x y z
N MET A 1 19.55 -6.64 -13.70
CA MET A 1 18.50 -5.60 -13.74
C MET A 1 17.55 -5.94 -12.61
N PRO A 2 17.31 -5.09 -11.59
CA PRO A 2 16.35 -5.47 -10.58
C PRO A 2 14.98 -5.44 -11.23
N GLU A 3 14.23 -6.53 -11.07
CA GLU A 3 12.83 -6.63 -11.44
C GLU A 3 12.05 -5.66 -10.54
N LEU A 4 12.01 -4.39 -10.94
CA LEU A 4 11.04 -3.44 -10.43
C LEU A 4 9.69 -4.07 -10.72
N LEU A 5 9.13 -4.67 -9.67
CA LEU A 5 7.72 -4.94 -9.44
C LEU A 5 6.91 -4.58 -10.68
N GLN A 6 6.53 -5.58 -11.49
CA GLN A 6 5.53 -5.40 -12.54
C GLN A 6 4.21 -5.01 -11.84
N VAL A 7 4.12 -3.77 -11.39
CA VAL A 7 2.89 -3.13 -10.99
C VAL A 7 2.13 -3.00 -12.30
N PRO A 8 1.04 -3.76 -12.50
CA PRO A 8 0.26 -3.65 -13.71
C PRO A 8 -0.15 -2.20 -13.82
N THR A 9 0.39 -1.47 -14.81
CA THR A 9 0.27 -0.03 -15.09
C THR A 9 -0.86 0.62 -14.31
N ALA A 10 -0.64 0.84 -13.01
CA ALA A 10 -1.70 1.27 -12.13
C ALA A 10 -1.77 2.77 -12.37
N GLY A 11 -2.89 3.23 -12.92
CA GLY A 11 -3.13 4.65 -13.12
C GLY A 11 -3.23 5.39 -11.80
N TYR A 12 -3.60 4.68 -10.71
CA TYR A 12 -3.66 5.22 -9.36
C TYR A 12 -3.63 4.08 -8.32
N ILE A 13 -3.01 4.34 -7.16
CA ILE A 13 -2.96 3.43 -6.00
C ILE A 13 -3.55 4.20 -4.81
N VAL A 14 -4.41 3.58 -4.01
CA VAL A 14 -5.07 4.24 -2.87
C VAL A 14 -4.81 3.49 -1.57
N ASP A 15 -4.42 4.20 -0.50
CA ASP A 15 -4.34 3.63 0.86
C ASP A 15 -5.75 3.35 1.39
N ARG A 16 -6.00 2.12 1.86
CA ARG A 16 -7.32 1.66 2.29
C ARG A 16 -7.39 1.29 3.77
N ALA A 17 -6.36 0.65 4.29
CA ALA A 17 -6.35 0.20 5.69
C ALA A 17 -4.94 -0.07 6.20
N ARG A 18 -4.79 -0.16 7.53
CA ARG A 18 -3.53 -0.51 8.20
C ARG A 18 -3.77 -1.66 9.17
N ARG A 19 -2.80 -2.58 9.27
CA ARG A 19 -2.85 -3.67 10.25
C ARG A 19 -1.47 -4.02 10.77
N ARG A 20 -1.41 -4.54 12.00
CA ARG A 20 -0.19 -5.17 12.54
C ARG A 20 -0.34 -6.67 12.45
N VAL A 21 0.61 -7.34 11.80
CA VAL A 21 0.61 -8.79 11.63
C VAL A 21 1.83 -9.37 12.32
N ARG A 22 1.68 -10.51 12.98
CA ARG A 22 2.80 -11.21 13.59
C ARG A 22 3.52 -12.05 12.52
N ASN A 23 4.79 -11.76 12.29
CA ASN A 23 5.62 -12.52 11.38
C ASN A 23 6.04 -13.86 11.99
N ARG A 24 6.66 -14.73 11.17
CA ARG A 24 7.11 -16.06 11.62
C ARG A 24 8.14 -15.99 12.75
N SER A 25 8.92 -14.91 12.83
CA SER A 25 9.87 -14.64 13.91
C SER A 25 9.21 -14.11 15.19
N GLY A 26 7.88 -14.04 15.22
CA GLY A 26 7.09 -13.59 16.35
C GLY A 26 7.05 -12.08 16.55
N ARG A 27 7.63 -11.28 15.65
CA ARG A 27 7.64 -9.82 15.69
C ARG A 27 6.40 -9.27 14.99
N PHE A 28 5.93 -8.10 15.42
CA PHE A 28 4.83 -7.42 14.76
C PHE A 28 5.36 -6.52 13.64
N GLU A 29 4.78 -6.64 12.46
CA GLU A 29 5.07 -5.81 11.29
C GLU A 29 3.81 -5.06 10.89
N LEU A 30 4.00 -3.78 10.54
CA LEU A 30 2.93 -2.95 9.98
C LEU A 30 2.76 -3.29 8.50
N GLN A 31 1.51 -3.47 8.09
CA GLN A 31 1.13 -3.66 6.70
C GLN A 31 0.03 -2.66 6.33
N HIS A 32 0.09 -2.21 5.09
CA HIS A 32 -0.89 -1.31 4.48
C HIS A 32 -1.69 -2.09 3.43
N GLU A 33 -3.00 -1.98 3.47
CA GLU A 33 -3.87 -2.44 2.38
C GLU A 33 -3.94 -1.32 1.36
N VAL A 34 -3.46 -1.59 0.16
CA VAL A 34 -3.60 -0.68 -0.96
C VAL A 34 -4.59 -1.25 -1.97
N GLN A 35 -5.27 -0.35 -2.65
CA GLN A 35 -6.10 -0.67 -3.81
C GLN A 35 -5.42 -0.15 -5.08
N TYR A 36 -5.12 -1.06 -6.01
CA TYR A 36 -4.62 -0.73 -7.34
C TYR A 36 -5.79 -0.57 -8.31
N GLY A 37 -5.78 0.48 -9.11
CA GLY A 37 -6.73 0.66 -10.21
C GLY A 37 -6.10 1.34 -11.41
N VAL A 38 -6.74 1.17 -12.57
CA VAL A 38 -6.33 1.83 -13.83
C VAL A 38 -7.00 3.20 -13.98
N ARG A 39 -8.24 3.35 -13.50
CA ARG A 39 -9.00 4.61 -13.44
C ARG A 39 -9.98 4.64 -12.25
N PRO A 40 -10.31 5.82 -11.70
CA PRO A 40 -11.33 5.94 -10.65
C PRO A 40 -12.65 5.27 -11.07
N GLY A 41 -13.22 4.43 -10.19
CA GLY A 41 -14.46 3.68 -10.47
C GLY A 41 -14.30 2.47 -11.40
N GLY A 42 -13.08 2.15 -11.84
CA GLY A 42 -12.77 0.94 -12.62
C GLY A 42 -12.57 -0.31 -11.77
N PRO A 43 -12.36 -1.48 -12.42
CA PRO A 43 -11.95 -2.68 -11.72
C PRO A 43 -10.64 -2.42 -10.97
N SER A 44 -10.63 -2.81 -9.71
CA SER A 44 -9.51 -2.55 -8.80
C SER A 44 -9.24 -3.77 -7.93
N SER A 45 -7.96 -3.99 -7.62
CA SER A 45 -7.50 -5.12 -6.82
C SER A 45 -6.90 -4.61 -5.52
N ARG A 46 -7.22 -5.28 -4.41
CA ARG A 46 -6.66 -4.97 -3.10
C ARG A 46 -5.51 -5.90 -2.77
N ARG A 47 -4.48 -5.37 -2.13
CA ARG A 47 -3.33 -6.14 -1.68
C ARG A 47 -2.75 -5.54 -0.41
N TRP A 48 -2.36 -6.40 0.51
CA TRP A 48 -1.55 -6.02 1.66
C TRP A 48 -0.07 -5.96 1.25
N MET A 49 0.60 -4.87 1.63
CA MET A 49 2.04 -4.64 1.43
C MET A 49 2.70 -4.26 2.75
N SER A 50 4.02 -4.42 2.82
CA SER A 50 4.79 -3.97 3.99
C SER A 50 4.80 -2.44 4.10
N ALA A 51 5.07 -1.92 5.30
CA ALA A 51 5.25 -0.47 5.49
C ALA A 51 6.38 0.09 4.62
N THR A 52 7.49 -0.63 4.48
CA THR A 52 8.63 -0.20 3.65
C THR A 52 8.24 -0.05 2.18
N GLU A 53 7.58 -1.04 1.60
CA GLU A 53 7.09 -0.96 0.21
C GLU A 53 6.07 0.19 0.03
N PHE A 54 5.24 0.44 1.05
CA PHE A 54 4.29 1.55 1.03
C PHE A 54 5.01 2.90 1.03
N GLU A 55 6.00 3.09 1.90
CA GLU A 55 6.80 4.32 1.98
C GLU A 55 7.54 4.61 0.68
N GLU A 56 8.11 3.59 0.01
CA GLU A 56 8.76 3.75 -1.30
C GLU A 56 7.78 4.24 -2.38
N LEU A 57 6.55 3.70 -2.39
CA LEU A 57 5.51 4.13 -3.34
C LEU A 57 4.95 5.52 -2.99
N LEU A 58 4.88 5.86 -1.71
CA LEU A 58 4.47 7.18 -1.23
C LEU A 58 5.49 8.25 -1.63
N ASP A 59 6.78 8.01 -1.40
CA ASP A 59 7.89 8.89 -1.81
C ASP A 59 7.92 9.08 -3.33
N ALA A 60 7.65 8.02 -4.09
CA ALA A 60 7.49 8.06 -5.54
C ALA A 60 6.20 8.75 -6.02
N HIS A 61 5.39 9.31 -5.11
CA HIS A 61 4.10 9.96 -5.37
C HIS A 61 3.13 9.08 -6.17
N LYS A 62 3.12 7.76 -5.88
CA LYS A 62 2.25 6.77 -6.55
C LYS A 62 0.99 6.44 -5.76
N ILE A 63 0.94 6.79 -4.47
CA ILE A 63 -0.20 6.55 -3.60
C ILE A 63 -0.99 7.85 -3.44
N GLU A 64 -2.25 7.80 -3.83
CA GLU A 64 -3.24 8.85 -3.62
C GLU A 64 -4.04 8.58 -2.35
N GLY A 65 -4.16 9.60 -1.51
CA GLY A 65 -4.75 9.47 -0.20
C GLY A 65 -3.73 9.00 0.83
N ASP A 66 -3.45 9.88 1.77
CA ASP A 66 -2.86 9.48 3.04
C ASP A 66 -4.06 9.13 3.95
N LEU A 67 -4.11 7.93 4.53
CA LEU A 67 -4.79 7.77 5.82
C LEU A 67 -3.99 8.58 6.87
N GLY A 68 -3.97 9.90 6.67
CA GLY A 68 -3.31 10.83 7.55
C GLY A 68 -4.00 10.76 8.89
N THR A 69 -3.22 10.44 9.91
CA THR A 69 -3.49 10.79 11.31
C THR A 69 -4.95 10.60 11.75
N ALA A 70 -5.42 9.36 11.78
CA ALA A 70 -6.50 8.96 12.67
C ALA A 70 -5.97 7.74 13.42
N ASP A 71 -5.56 7.84 14.68
CA ASP A 71 -6.44 8.13 15.80
C ASP A 71 -5.58 8.63 16.97
N GLY A 72 -5.71 9.92 17.29
CA GLY A 72 -5.23 10.48 18.55
C GLY A 72 -6.43 10.60 19.47
N VAL A 73 -6.52 9.67 20.42
CA VAL A 73 -7.34 9.76 21.64
C VAL A 73 -7.09 11.06 22.38
#